data_AF-A0A0B7NA66-F1
#
_entry.id   AF-A0A0B7NA66-F1
#
_cell.length_a   1.000
_cell.length_b   1.000
_cell.length_c   1.000
_cell.angle_alpha   90.00
_cell.angle_beta   90.00
_cell.angle_gamma   90.00
#
_symmetry.space_group_name_H-M   'P 1'
#
loop_
_entity.id
_entity.type
_entity.pdbx_description
1 polymer ?
#
loop_
_entity_poly.entity_id
_entity_poly.type
_entity_poly.pdbx_seq_one_letter_code
_entity_poly.pdbx_strand_id
1 'polypeptide(L)'
;MIERFGMKVLTSANPELSTYVNTIVQQLQEWLKTNTISKLVIVIKSKDTLKVLERWIFNIEVNGENGLPMAENIPPDEANVIQQNTKKQIQSILRQITASVSYLPELEVDDCTFNVLVYANKDVVVPVTWGDSGPNLIEGGGEHVRLKSFNTLVHKVDSFVAYKMDDGL
;
A
#
# COMPACT_ATOMS: atom_id res chain seq x y z
N MET A 1 19.21 -5.25 -6.59
CA MET A 1 18.16 -6.28 -6.79
C MET A 1 18.31 -7.32 -5.69
N ILE A 2 17.24 -7.66 -4.99
CA ILE A 2 17.26 -8.62 -3.87
C ILE A 2 16.18 -9.68 -4.09
N GLU A 3 16.36 -10.85 -3.47
CA GLU A 3 15.32 -11.88 -3.44
C GLU A 3 14.37 -11.68 -2.24
N ARG A 4 13.08 -11.56 -2.53
CA ARG A 4 11.98 -11.44 -1.55
C ARG A 4 10.75 -12.17 -2.08
N PHE A 5 10.08 -12.94 -1.21
CA PHE A 5 8.87 -13.69 -1.54
C PHE A 5 9.00 -14.57 -2.81
N GLY A 6 10.19 -15.13 -3.06
CA GLY A 6 10.48 -15.92 -4.26
C GLY A 6 10.46 -15.10 -5.55
N MET A 7 10.76 -13.81 -5.47
CA MET A 7 10.90 -12.90 -6.61
C MET A 7 12.16 -12.06 -6.47
N LYS A 8 12.77 -11.74 -7.61
CA LYS A 8 13.77 -10.68 -7.70
C LYS A 8 13.05 -9.34 -7.72
N VAL A 9 13.26 -8.53 -6.68
CA VAL A 9 12.67 -7.19 -6.57
C VAL A 9 13.76 -6.13 -6.65
N LEU A 10 13.39 -4.98 -7.23
CA LEU A 10 14.24 -3.80 -7.26
C LEU A 10 14.11 -3.05 -5.94
N THR A 11 15.24 -2.51 -5.47
CA THR A 11 15.33 -1.69 -4.27
C THR A 11 16.08 -0.42 -4.64
N SER A 12 15.74 0.69 -3.99
CA SER A 12 16.50 1.93 -4.13
C SER A 12 17.97 1.71 -3.78
N ALA A 13 18.87 2.27 -4.59
CA ALA A 13 20.28 2.42 -4.26
C ALA A 13 20.58 3.77 -3.57
N ASN A 14 19.60 4.69 -3.53
CA ASN A 14 19.72 5.97 -2.85
C ASN A 14 19.53 5.75 -1.32
N PRO A 15 20.54 6.05 -0.48
CA PRO A 15 20.48 5.83 0.97
C PRO A 15 19.46 6.73 1.68
N GLU A 16 19.27 7.97 1.22
CA GLU A 16 18.33 8.92 1.80
C GLU A 16 16.90 8.43 1.57
N LEU A 17 16.57 8.01 0.34
CA LEU A 17 15.27 7.43 0.03
C LEU A 17 15.03 6.14 0.82
N SER A 18 16.06 5.30 0.96
CA SER A 18 15.96 4.06 1.76
C SER A 18 15.69 4.36 3.24
N THR A 19 16.35 5.39 3.79
CA THR A 19 16.14 5.84 5.18
C THR A 19 14.74 6.40 5.39
N TYR A 20 14.27 7.22 4.45
CA TYR A 20 12.91 7.77 4.47
C TYR A 20 11.85 6.66 4.43
N VAL A 21 11.96 5.72 3.50
CA VAL A 21 11.03 4.58 3.40
C VAL A 21 11.07 3.70 4.65
N ASN A 22 12.26 3.45 5.21
CA ASN A 22 12.39 2.67 6.44
C ASN A 22 11.70 3.35 7.63
N THR A 23 11.80 4.68 7.74
CA THR A 23 11.12 5.46 8.80
C THR A 23 9.60 5.29 8.71
N ILE A 24 9.05 5.34 7.49
CA ILE A 24 7.63 5.10 7.24
C ILE A 24 7.25 3.66 7.63
N VAL A 25 8.02 2.67 7.21
CA VAL A 25 7.76 1.25 7.49
C VAL A 25 7.78 0.96 9.00
N GLN A 26 8.71 1.56 9.75
CA GLN A 26 8.77 1.42 11.21
C GLN A 26 7.49 1.95 11.86
N GLN A 27 7.03 3.14 11.46
CA GLN A 27 5.79 3.69 12.01
C GLN A 27 4.56 2.85 11.64
N LEU A 28 4.48 2.36 10.40
CA LEU A 28 3.41 1.47 9.95
C LEU A 28 3.36 0.20 10.79
N GLN A 29 4.51 -0.36 11.19
CA GLN A 29 4.54 -1.55 12.05
C GLN A 29 3.91 -1.30 13.43
N GLU A 30 4.08 -0.12 14.02
CA GLU A 30 3.45 0.24 15.30
C GLU A 30 1.93 0.34 15.16
N TRP A 31 1.45 1.01 14.11
CA TRP A 31 0.02 1.16 13.86
C TRP A 31 -0.66 -0.15 13.47
N LEU A 32 0.02 -1.02 12.72
CA LEU A 32 -0.46 -2.36 12.39
C LEU A 32 -0.56 -3.25 13.64
N LYS A 33 0.41 -3.19 14.56
CA LYS A 33 0.38 -3.96 15.82
C LYS A 33 -0.74 -3.51 16.75
N THR A 34 -1.07 -2.24 16.72
CA THR A 34 -2.15 -1.66 17.54
C THR A 34 -3.51 -1.67 16.84
N ASN A 35 -3.58 -2.19 15.61
CA ASN A 35 -4.78 -2.20 14.78
C ASN A 35 -5.43 -0.80 14.62
N THR A 36 -4.61 0.24 14.61
CA THR A 36 -5.07 1.63 14.55
C THR A 36 -5.10 2.19 13.13
N ILE A 37 -4.51 1.48 12.16
CA ILE A 37 -4.51 1.84 10.74
C ILE A 37 -5.61 1.07 9.97
N SER A 38 -6.28 1.78 9.06
CA SER A 38 -7.29 1.20 8.16
C SER A 38 -6.93 1.34 6.68
N LYS A 39 -5.99 2.23 6.32
CA LYS A 39 -5.58 2.42 4.92
C LYS A 39 -4.19 3.02 4.80
N LEU A 40 -3.42 2.50 3.85
CA LEU A 40 -2.18 3.11 3.35
C LEU A 40 -2.42 3.55 1.91
N VAL A 41 -2.03 4.77 1.55
CA VAL A 41 -2.13 5.29 0.17
C VAL A 41 -0.78 5.85 -0.27
N ILE A 42 -0.26 5.37 -1.40
CA ILE A 42 0.88 5.99 -2.08
C ILE A 42 0.32 6.82 -3.23
N VAL A 43 0.56 8.12 -3.18
CA VAL A 43 0.05 9.09 -4.14
C VAL A 43 1.21 9.49 -5.05
N ILE A 44 1.04 9.34 -6.36
CA ILE A 44 1.98 9.83 -7.37
C ILE A 44 1.42 11.12 -7.96
N LYS A 45 2.25 12.16 -8.01
CA LYS A 45 1.87 13.49 -8.48
C LYS A 45 2.88 14.03 -9.48
N SER A 46 2.39 14.81 -10.44
CA SER A 46 3.24 15.68 -11.25
C SER A 46 3.97 16.67 -10.34
N LYS A 47 5.30 16.79 -10.50
CA LYS A 47 6.11 17.75 -9.75
C LYS A 47 5.74 19.20 -10.06
N ASP A 48 5.44 19.49 -11.33
CA ASP A 48 5.20 20.85 -11.81
C ASP A 48 3.79 21.35 -11.51
N THR A 49 2.78 20.50 -11.73
CA THR A 49 1.37 20.89 -11.60
C THR A 49 0.76 20.49 -10.27
N LEU A 50 1.44 19.64 -9.49
CA LEU A 50 0.94 19.02 -8.25
C LEU A 50 -0.34 18.19 -8.43
N LYS A 51 -0.78 17.95 -9.68
CA LYS A 51 -1.93 17.09 -10.00
C LYS A 51 -1.62 15.65 -9.64
N VAL A 52 -2.61 14.98 -9.03
CA VAL A 52 -2.52 13.56 -8.68
C VAL A 52 -2.75 12.73 -9.94
N LEU A 53 -1.80 11.87 -10.25
CA LEU A 53 -1.80 11.01 -11.43
C LEU A 53 -2.21 9.59 -11.06
N GLU A 54 -1.65 9.05 -9.97
CA GLU A 54 -1.99 7.72 -9.48
C GLU A 54 -2.16 7.72 -7.95
N ARG A 55 -3.01 6.81 -7.47
CA ARG A 55 -3.20 6.51 -6.06
C ARG A 55 -3.23 5.01 -5.87
N TRP A 56 -2.17 4.49 -5.29
CA TRP A 56 -2.05 3.09 -4.89
C TRP A 56 -2.61 2.94 -3.48
N ILE A 57 -3.73 2.26 -3.35
CA ILE A 57 -4.52 2.16 -2.13
C ILE A 57 -4.43 0.74 -1.59
N PHE A 58 -4.07 0.63 -0.32
CA PHE A 58 -4.04 -0.61 0.44
C PHE A 58 -4.99 -0.45 1.63
N ASN A 59 -6.19 -1.00 1.51
CA ASN A 59 -7.16 -1.04 2.61
C ASN A 59 -6.79 -2.19 3.55
N ILE A 60 -6.81 -1.93 4.85
CA ILE A 60 -6.37 -2.85 5.89
C ILE A 60 -7.57 -3.13 6.81
N GLU A 61 -7.94 -4.39 6.90
CA GLU A 61 -9.00 -4.90 7.75
C GLU A 61 -8.40 -5.87 8.76
N VAL A 62 -8.83 -5.83 10.02
CA VAL A 62 -8.46 -6.86 10.99
C VAL A 62 -9.29 -8.11 10.71
N ASN A 63 -8.66 -9.27 10.54
CA ASN A 63 -9.36 -10.54 10.42
C ASN A 63 -9.88 -10.98 11.78
N GLY A 64 -11.14 -11.39 11.81
CA GLY A 64 -11.83 -11.93 12.98
C GLY A 64 -13.08 -11.12 13.28
N GLU A 65 -13.74 -11.45 14.38
CA GLU A 65 -14.98 -10.79 14.79
C GLU A 65 -14.70 -9.60 15.72
N ASN A 66 -15.47 -8.53 15.56
CA ASN A 66 -15.43 -7.35 16.44
C ASN A 66 -14.03 -6.71 16.59
N GLY A 67 -13.16 -6.83 15.59
CA GLY A 67 -11.81 -6.27 15.61
C GLY A 67 -10.77 -7.09 16.38
N LEU A 68 -11.10 -8.33 16.78
CA LEU A 68 -10.16 -9.26 17.40
C LEU A 68 -9.42 -10.10 16.34
N PRO A 69 -8.10 -10.33 16.47
CA PRO A 69 -7.34 -11.13 15.51
C PRO A 69 -7.79 -12.60 15.44
N MET A 70 -7.95 -13.12 14.22
CA MET A 70 -8.22 -14.55 13.96
C MET A 70 -7.11 -15.48 14.49
N ALA A 71 -5.88 -14.96 14.64
CA ALA A 71 -4.73 -15.69 15.18
C ALA A 71 -4.97 -16.33 16.55
N GLU A 72 -5.89 -15.80 17.36
CA GLU A 72 -6.17 -16.29 18.72
C GLU A 72 -7.02 -17.56 18.76
N ASN A 73 -7.68 -17.93 17.65
CA ASN A 73 -8.75 -18.95 17.65
C ASN A 73 -8.52 -20.11 16.65
N ILE A 74 -7.36 -20.21 16.02
CA ILE A 74 -7.10 -21.22 14.97
C ILE A 74 -6.02 -22.25 15.38
N PRO A 75 -6.14 -23.52 14.95
CA PRO A 75 -5.10 -24.53 15.18
C PRO A 75 -3.76 -24.20 14.50
N PRO A 76 -2.61 -24.66 15.05
CA PRO A 76 -1.29 -24.38 14.49
C PRO A 76 -1.09 -24.82 13.03
N ASP A 77 -1.65 -25.97 12.63
CA ASP A 77 -1.53 -26.48 11.26
C ASP A 77 -2.26 -25.59 10.26
N GLU A 78 -3.44 -25.10 10.62
CA GLU A 78 -4.21 -24.15 9.81
C GLU A 78 -3.49 -22.80 9.72
N ALA A 79 -2.93 -22.33 10.84
CA ALA A 79 -2.13 -21.11 10.89
C ALA A 79 -0.92 -21.18 9.94
N ASN A 80 -0.23 -22.33 9.90
CA ASN A 80 0.89 -22.56 9.00
C ASN A 80 0.47 -22.53 7.52
N VAL A 81 -0.67 -23.14 7.17
CA VAL A 81 -1.21 -23.12 5.81
C VAL A 81 -1.53 -21.69 5.38
N ILE A 82 -2.15 -20.89 6.25
CA ILE A 82 -2.47 -19.50 5.95
C ILE A 82 -1.18 -18.70 5.70
N GLN A 83 -0.18 -18.81 6.58
CA GLN A 83 1.10 -18.09 6.41
C GLN A 83 1.83 -18.46 5.10
N GLN A 84 1.81 -19.75 4.71
CA GLN A 84 2.38 -20.18 3.43
C GLN A 84 1.62 -19.57 2.24
N ASN A 85 0.30 -19.51 2.32
CA ASN A 85 -0.54 -18.87 1.30
C ASN A 85 -0.32 -17.35 1.24
N THR A 86 -0.12 -16.69 2.39
CA THR A 86 0.19 -15.26 2.46
C THR A 86 1.41 -14.91 1.60
N LYS A 87 2.49 -15.69 1.69
CA LYS A 87 3.71 -15.46 0.88
C LYS A 87 3.42 -15.51 -0.63
N LYS A 88 2.62 -16.50 -1.06
CA LYS A 88 2.20 -16.65 -2.46
C LYS A 88 1.27 -15.52 -2.92
N GLN A 89 0.38 -15.05 -2.05
CA GLN A 89 -0.51 -13.92 -2.34
C GLN A 89 0.27 -12.61 -2.49
N ILE A 90 1.21 -12.33 -1.58
CA ILE A 90 2.12 -11.18 -1.69
C ILE A 90 2.91 -11.24 -3.01
N GLN A 91 3.46 -12.43 -3.34
CA GLN A 91 4.15 -12.63 -4.61
C GLN A 91 3.23 -12.30 -5.81
N SER A 92 1.97 -12.74 -5.78
CA SER A 92 1.03 -12.45 -6.86
C SER A 92 0.70 -10.96 -6.99
N ILE A 93 0.63 -10.23 -5.88
CA ILE A 93 0.38 -8.78 -5.89
C ILE A 93 1.59 -8.04 -6.45
N LEU A 94 2.81 -8.39 -6.04
CA LEU A 94 4.02 -7.79 -6.59
C LEU A 94 4.09 -7.96 -8.11
N ARG A 95 3.72 -9.14 -8.64
CA ARG A 95 3.62 -9.36 -10.09
C ARG A 95 2.56 -8.49 -10.75
N GLN A 96 1.40 -8.30 -10.12
CA GLN A 96 0.36 -7.44 -10.68
C GLN A 96 0.75 -5.96 -10.66
N ILE A 97 1.46 -5.51 -9.62
CA ILE A 97 2.05 -4.16 -9.56
C ILE A 97 3.04 -3.99 -10.70
N THR A 98 3.94 -4.94 -10.93
CA THR A 98 4.89 -4.85 -12.06
C THR A 98 4.19 -4.90 -13.42
N ALA A 99 3.13 -5.70 -13.54
CA ALA A 99 2.36 -5.82 -14.78
C ALA A 99 1.45 -4.61 -15.04
N SER A 100 1.18 -3.76 -14.04
CA SER A 100 0.25 -2.64 -14.21
C SER A 100 0.69 -1.61 -15.23
N VAL A 101 2.01 -1.48 -15.41
CA VAL A 101 2.62 -0.61 -16.41
C VAL A 101 2.10 -0.90 -17.83
N SER A 102 1.56 -2.09 -18.11
CA SER A 102 1.02 -2.41 -19.44
C SER A 102 -0.40 -1.91 -19.69
N TYR A 103 -1.13 -1.45 -18.66
CA TYR A 103 -2.53 -1.03 -18.79
C TYR A 103 -2.83 0.30 -18.10
N LEU A 104 -1.90 0.84 -17.31
CA LEU A 104 -1.98 2.22 -16.83
C LEU A 104 -1.49 3.17 -17.94
N PRO A 105 -2.06 4.39 -18.05
CA PRO A 105 -1.56 5.43 -18.94
C PRO A 105 -0.08 5.70 -18.66
N GLU A 106 0.65 6.06 -19.71
CA GLU A 106 2.05 6.45 -19.57
C GLU A 106 2.10 7.79 -18.83
N LEU A 107 3.03 7.91 -17.87
CA LEU A 107 3.24 9.17 -17.17
C LEU A 107 4.02 10.11 -18.10
N GLU A 108 3.31 10.87 -18.94
CA GLU A 108 3.88 11.80 -19.94
C GLU A 108 4.66 12.99 -19.32
N VAL A 109 4.68 13.12 -18.00
CA VAL A 109 5.38 14.19 -17.27
C VAL A 109 6.78 13.74 -16.86
N ASP A 110 7.79 14.54 -17.23
CA ASP A 110 9.21 14.23 -17.02
C ASP A 110 9.58 13.97 -15.54
N ASP A 111 8.92 14.65 -14.61
CA ASP A 111 9.18 14.51 -13.17
C ASP A 111 7.91 14.25 -12.37
N CYS A 112 7.89 13.13 -11.65
CA CYS A 112 6.89 12.79 -10.66
C CYS A 112 7.47 12.79 -9.24
N THR A 113 6.62 13.08 -8.27
CA THR A 113 6.90 12.91 -6.84
C THR A 113 5.91 11.94 -6.22
N PHE A 114 6.23 11.37 -5.06
CA PHE A 114 5.30 10.54 -4.32
C PHE A 114 5.09 11.03 -2.89
N ASN A 115 3.87 10.86 -2.39
CA ASN A 115 3.53 11.05 -0.98
C ASN A 115 2.95 9.75 -0.40
N VAL A 116 3.15 9.54 0.89
CA VAL A 116 2.53 8.42 1.62
C VAL A 116 1.50 8.99 2.58
N LEU A 117 0.26 8.53 2.47
CA LEU A 117 -0.84 8.87 3.36
C LEU A 117 -1.24 7.65 4.16
N VAL A 118 -1.58 7.87 5.43
CA VAL A 118 -2.09 6.84 6.32
C VAL A 118 -3.40 7.31 6.90
N TYR A 119 -4.40 6.43 6.86
CA TYR A 119 -5.69 6.65 7.53
C TYR A 119 -5.69 5.76 8.76
N ALA A 120 -5.82 6.40 9.90
CA ALA A 120 -5.84 5.76 11.20
C ALA A 120 -7.02 6.28 12.03
N ASN A 121 -7.32 5.58 13.11
CA ASN A 121 -8.35 5.99 14.06
C ASN A 121 -8.03 7.36 14.66
N LYS A 122 -9.06 8.14 14.99
CA LYS A 122 -8.91 9.52 15.49
C LYS A 122 -8.06 9.63 16.76
N ASP A 123 -8.03 8.57 17.55
CA ASP A 123 -7.36 8.52 18.85
C ASP A 123 -5.92 7.99 18.75
N VAL A 124 -5.39 7.76 17.54
CA VAL A 124 -4.02 7.30 17.37
C VAL A 124 -3.03 8.40 17.76
N VAL A 125 -1.95 8.03 18.44
CA VAL A 125 -0.82 8.94 18.66
C VAL A 125 -0.07 9.11 17.35
N VAL A 126 -0.10 10.34 16.80
CA VAL A 126 0.61 10.70 15.58
C VAL A 126 2.01 11.23 15.96
N PRO A 127 3.10 10.61 15.45
CA PRO A 127 4.45 11.12 15.68
C PRO A 127 4.65 12.49 15.05
N VAL A 128 5.59 13.28 15.59
CA VAL A 128 5.89 14.64 15.10
C VAL A 128 6.39 14.66 13.65
N THR A 129 6.93 13.56 13.15
CA THR A 129 7.38 13.40 11.76
C THR A 129 6.22 13.21 10.77
N TRP A 130 4.99 13.04 11.27
CA TRP A 130 3.77 12.94 10.50
C TRP A 130 2.89 14.17 10.74
N GLY A 131 2.18 14.60 9.70
CA GLY A 131 1.27 15.74 9.77
C GLY A 131 -0.03 15.45 9.04
N ASP A 132 -1.04 16.25 9.36
CA ASP A 132 -2.33 16.17 8.68
C ASP A 132 -2.19 16.52 7.19
N SER A 133 -2.86 15.74 6.34
CA SER A 133 -2.92 15.96 4.91
C SER A 133 -4.34 15.81 4.41
N GLY A 134 -4.68 16.56 3.36
CA GLY A 134 -5.87 16.29 2.57
C GLY A 134 -5.82 14.89 1.90
N PRO A 135 -6.94 14.42 1.36
CA PRO A 135 -7.07 13.07 0.81
C PRO A 135 -6.27 12.84 -0.48
N ASN A 136 -5.81 13.92 -1.14
CA ASN A 136 -5.12 13.92 -2.42
C ASN A 136 -5.86 13.05 -3.47
N LEU A 137 -7.11 13.40 -3.74
CA LEU A 137 -7.95 12.70 -4.72
C LEU A 137 -7.50 13.01 -6.15
N ILE A 138 -7.74 12.08 -7.06
CA ILE A 138 -7.60 12.32 -8.50
C ILE A 138 -8.79 13.19 -8.93
N GLU A 139 -8.52 14.24 -9.70
CA GLU A 139 -9.54 15.12 -10.26
C GLU A 139 -10.47 14.32 -11.17
N GLY A 140 -11.79 14.47 -11.00
CA GLY A 140 -12.78 13.64 -11.71
C GLY A 140 -12.87 12.17 -11.23
N GLY A 141 -12.13 11.79 -10.20
CA GLY A 141 -12.16 10.46 -9.59
C GLY A 141 -11.18 9.45 -10.18
N GLY A 142 -10.96 9.51 -11.50
CA GLY A 142 -10.09 8.57 -12.23
C GLY A 142 -10.69 7.17 -12.39
N GLU A 143 -9.99 6.32 -13.16
CA GLU A 143 -10.34 4.92 -13.32
C GLU A 143 -9.69 4.07 -12.24
N HIS A 144 -10.32 2.92 -11.92
CA HIS A 144 -9.91 2.09 -10.79
C HIS A 144 -9.69 0.64 -11.22
N VAL A 145 -8.52 0.11 -10.90
CA VAL A 145 -8.20 -1.32 -11.06
C VAL A 145 -8.01 -1.94 -9.70
N ARG A 146 -8.83 -2.96 -9.40
CA ARG A 146 -8.66 -3.79 -8.21
C ARG A 146 -7.57 -4.82 -8.47
N LEU A 147 -6.58 -4.86 -7.58
CA LEU A 147 -5.54 -5.89 -7.56
C LEU A 147 -5.98 -7.02 -6.63
N LYS A 148 -5.22 -8.11 -6.63
CA LYS A 148 -5.42 -9.18 -5.66
C LYS A 148 -5.22 -8.66 -4.25
N SER A 149 -5.89 -9.31 -3.32
CA SER A 149 -5.69 -9.14 -1.90
C SER A 149 -4.82 -10.25 -1.35
N PHE A 150 -4.24 -9.99 -0.19
CA PHE A 150 -3.58 -11.02 0.60
C PHE A 150 -4.15 -11.02 2.00
N ASN A 151 -4.05 -12.17 2.63
CA ASN A 151 -4.51 -12.33 3.99
C ASN A 151 -3.43 -12.94 4.87
N THR A 152 -3.30 -12.39 6.08
CA THR A 152 -2.49 -12.95 7.18
C THR A 152 -3.43 -13.53 8.23
N LEU A 153 -2.91 -13.88 9.41
CA LEU A 153 -3.75 -14.26 10.55
C LEU A 153 -4.43 -13.07 11.23
N VAL A 154 -3.91 -11.87 11.02
CA VAL A 154 -4.32 -10.68 11.77
C VAL A 154 -4.96 -9.64 10.87
N HIS A 155 -4.39 -9.42 9.68
CA HIS A 155 -4.86 -8.42 8.73
C HIS A 155 -5.16 -9.03 7.36
N LYS A 156 -6.26 -8.58 6.76
CA LYS A 156 -6.55 -8.68 5.33
C LYS A 156 -6.22 -7.36 4.67
N VAL A 157 -5.56 -7.43 3.52
CA VAL A 157 -5.17 -6.24 2.75
C VAL A 157 -5.75 -6.31 1.35
N ASP A 158 -6.69 -5.42 1.05
CA ASP A 158 -7.26 -5.22 -0.29
C ASP A 158 -6.49 -4.11 -1.00
N SER A 159 -6.08 -4.37 -2.24
CA SER A 159 -5.21 -3.47 -3.01
C SER A 159 -5.91 -2.94 -4.26
N PHE A 160 -5.71 -1.65 -4.54
CA PHE A 160 -6.31 -0.94 -5.69
C PHE A 160 -5.31 0.07 -6.24
N VAL A 161 -5.40 0.34 -7.53
CA VAL A 161 -4.79 1.54 -8.13
C VAL A 161 -5.90 2.36 -8.75
N ALA A 162 -5.99 3.63 -8.34
CA ALA A 162 -6.76 4.63 -9.07
C ALA A 162 -5.79 5.45 -9.92
N TYR A 163 -6.14 5.77 -11.15
CA TYR A 163 -5.27 6.53 -12.05
C TYR A 163 -6.06 7.55 -12.86
N LYS A 164 -5.43 8.68 -13.14
CA LYS A 164 -5.98 9.71 -14.00
C LYS A 164 -6.00 9.16 -15.44
N MET A 165 -7.16 9.25 -16.08
CA MET A 165 -7.26 9.01 -17.51
C MET A 165 -6.68 10.20 -18.26
N ASP A 166 -6.04 9.95 -19.39
CA ASP A 166 -5.68 11.04 -20.29
C ASP A 166 -6.95 11.79 -20.67
N ASP A 167 -6.88 13.12 -20.63
CA ASP A 167 -7.92 14.00 -21.17
C ASP A 167 -7.89 13.80 -22.69
N GLY A 168 -8.46 12.70 -23.17
CA GLY A 168 -8.31 12.25 -24.56
C GLY A 168 -8.62 13.35 -25.56
N LEU A 169 -7.88 13.32 -26.67
CA LEU A 169 -8.09 14.07 -27.93
C LEU A 169 -9.56 14.35 -28.26
#